data_AF-X0BFZ4-F1
#
_entry.id   AF-X0BFZ4-F1
#
_cell.length_a   1.000
_cell.length_b   1.000
_cell.length_c   1.000
_cell.angle_alpha   90.00
_cell.angle_beta   90.00
_cell.angle_gamma   90.00
#
_symmetry.space_group_name_H-M   'P 1'
#
loop_
_entity.id
_entity.type
_entity.pdbx_description
1 polymer ?
#
loop_
_entity_poly.entity_id
_entity_poly.type
_entity_poly.pdbx_seq_one_letter_code
_entity_poly.pdbx_strand_id
1 'polypeptide(L)'
;MLRSLVSGISTATVVGVSSGMVGSMIWGTAGLPFLIGSSLGFAFGSYRWYEVATREAMVQLDLYPALLQMHITSNFPWVPDLHSRKRDWYTAETFRRSWVMKSMLVVGWLSAESSLREIRERREARLVEEYVAAEEESE
;
A
#
# COMPACT_ATOMS: atom_id res chain seq x y z
N MET A 1 -4.78 4.89 -3.01
CA MET A 1 -4.69 6.34 -2.74
C MET A 1 -5.61 6.81 -1.62
N LEU A 2 -6.91 6.47 -1.60
CA LEU A 2 -7.79 6.88 -0.48
C LEU A 2 -7.27 6.41 0.89
N ARG A 3 -6.75 5.17 0.97
CA ARG A 3 -6.16 4.61 2.21
C ARG A 3 -4.96 5.41 2.74
N SER A 4 -4.12 5.96 1.85
CA SER A 4 -2.98 6.79 2.26
C SER A 4 -3.44 8.14 2.80
N LEU A 5 -4.41 8.75 2.13
CA LEU A 5 -5.00 10.02 2.52
C LEU A 5 -5.72 9.93 3.86
N VAL A 6 -6.48 8.84 4.11
CA VAL A 6 -7.13 8.59 5.40
C VAL A 6 -6.10 8.42 6.52
N SER A 7 -5.03 7.65 6.29
CA SER A 7 -3.93 7.48 7.26
C SER A 7 -3.21 8.80 7.56
N GLY A 8 -2.94 9.61 6.54
CA GLY A 8 -2.35 10.92 6.68
C GLY A 8 -3.24 11.87 7.47
N ILE A 9 -4.51 12.00 7.09
CA ILE A 9 -5.47 12.91 7.76
C ILE A 9 -5.70 12.50 9.21
N SER A 10 -5.92 11.22 9.50
CA SER A 10 -6.17 10.78 10.87
C SER A 10 -5.01 11.12 11.80
N THR A 11 -3.78 10.85 11.34
CA THR A 11 -2.56 11.17 12.09
C THR A 11 -2.39 12.69 12.21
N ALA A 12 -2.65 13.45 11.14
CA ALA A 12 -2.61 14.91 11.15
C ALA A 12 -3.58 15.50 12.18
N THR A 13 -4.82 15.03 12.23
CA THR A 13 -5.82 15.51 13.17
C THR A 13 -5.39 15.24 14.62
N VAL A 14 -4.94 14.03 14.94
CA VAL A 14 -4.52 13.69 16.30
C VAL A 14 -3.32 14.52 16.75
N VAL A 15 -2.27 14.59 15.93
CA VAL A 15 -1.05 15.34 16.27
C VAL A 15 -1.33 16.84 16.30
N GLY A 16 -2.11 17.35 15.35
CA GLY A 16 -2.49 18.74 15.24
C GLY A 16 -3.33 19.24 16.42
N VAL A 17 -4.38 18.51 16.79
CA VAL A 17 -5.20 18.87 17.96
C VAL A 17 -4.34 18.85 19.23
N SER A 18 -3.52 17.81 19.41
CA SER A 18 -2.64 17.70 20.57
C SER A 18 -1.63 18.84 20.64
N SER A 19 -0.99 19.20 19.53
CA SER A 19 -0.03 20.30 19.48
C SER A 19 -0.70 21.67 19.65
N GLY A 20 -1.91 21.85 19.12
CA GLY A 20 -2.73 23.05 19.34
C GLY A 20 -3.08 23.25 20.82
N MET A 21 -3.45 22.18 21.53
CA MET A 21 -3.74 22.23 22.97
C MET A 21 -2.50 22.62 23.77
N VAL A 22 -1.35 21.97 23.53
CA VAL A 22 -0.07 22.29 24.18
C VAL A 22 0.35 23.73 23.87
N GLY A 23 0.22 24.12 22.60
CA GLY A 23 0.51 25.46 22.12
C GLY A 23 -0.29 26.54 22.86
N SER A 24 -1.59 26.29 23.03
CA SER A 24 -2.48 27.19 23.77
C SER A 24 -2.11 27.32 25.24
N MET A 25 -1.62 26.24 25.88
CA MET A 25 -1.23 26.28 27.30
C MET A 25 0.07 27.05 27.53
N ILE A 26 1.03 26.96 26.61
CA ILE A 26 2.36 27.56 26.78
C ILE A 26 2.42 29.00 26.25
N TRP A 27 1.88 29.24 25.05
CA TRP A 27 2.01 30.53 24.36
C TRP A 27 0.68 31.30 24.22
N GLY A 28 -0.44 30.73 24.70
CA GLY A 28 -1.76 31.34 24.51
C GLY A 28 -2.28 31.31 23.07
N THR A 29 -1.59 30.62 22.15
CA THR A 29 -1.98 30.51 20.74
C THR A 29 -1.99 29.05 20.29
N ALA A 30 -3.11 28.62 19.70
CA ALA A 30 -3.28 27.26 19.19
C ALA A 30 -2.95 27.13 17.69
N GLY A 31 -3.04 28.23 16.92
CA GLY A 31 -3.05 28.17 15.45
C GLY A 31 -1.73 27.66 14.83
N LEU A 32 -0.61 28.33 15.14
CA LEU A 32 0.71 27.92 14.62
C LEU A 32 1.12 26.51 15.12
N PRO A 33 0.98 26.18 16.42
CA PRO A 33 1.26 24.83 16.91
C PRO A 33 0.38 23.75 16.25
N PHE A 34 -0.91 24.02 16.03
CA PHE A 34 -1.82 23.13 15.32
C PHE A 34 -1.36 22.88 13.88
N LEU A 35 -1.01 23.95 13.14
CA LEU A 35 -0.58 23.83 11.74
C LEU A 35 0.69 22.97 11.63
N ILE A 36 1.70 23.27 12.45
CA ILE A 36 2.97 22.53 12.44
C ILE A 36 2.73 21.06 12.81
N GLY A 37 1.99 20.81 13.89
CA GLY A 37 1.68 19.44 14.32
C GLY A 37 0.87 18.66 13.30
N SER A 38 -0.13 19.29 12.67
CA SER A 38 -0.94 18.66 11.63
C SER A 38 -0.11 18.29 10.40
N SER A 39 0.77 19.18 9.95
CA SER A 39 1.66 18.90 8.81
C SER A 39 2.62 17.75 9.10
N LEU A 40 3.24 17.73 10.30
CA LEU A 40 4.11 16.63 10.72
C LEU A 40 3.34 15.32 10.86
N GLY A 41 2.15 15.36 11.47
CA GLY A 41 1.27 14.20 11.59
C GLY A 41 0.87 13.65 10.23
N PHE A 42 0.53 14.51 9.27
CA PHE A 42 0.20 14.10 7.91
C PHE A 42 1.38 13.43 7.20
N ALA A 43 2.57 14.03 7.28
CA ALA A 43 3.78 13.51 6.68
C ALA A 43 4.12 12.12 7.26
N PHE A 44 4.07 11.99 8.59
CA PHE A 44 4.34 10.74 9.27
C PHE A 44 3.30 9.66 8.94
N GLY A 45 2.01 9.99 8.96
CA GLY A 45 0.93 9.07 8.62
C GLY A 45 1.01 8.58 7.17
N SER A 46 1.40 9.46 6.25
CA SER A 46 1.62 9.12 4.84
C SER A 46 2.85 8.22 4.67
N TYR A 47 3.95 8.53 5.36
CA TYR A 47 5.16 7.72 5.35
C TYR A 47 4.92 6.31 5.91
N ARG A 48 4.23 6.19 7.04
CA ARG A 48 3.89 4.90 7.65
C ARG A 48 3.00 4.06 6.73
N TRP A 49 2.03 4.68 6.08
CA TRP A 49 1.21 3.99 5.08
C TRP A 49 2.07 3.49 3.91
N TYR A 50 3.01 4.31 3.41
CA TYR A 50 3.88 3.93 2.31
C TYR A 50 4.80 2.75 2.66
N GLU A 51 5.35 2.72 3.88
CA GLU A 51 6.12 1.58 4.40
C GLU A 51 5.30 0.28 4.38
N VAL A 52 4.06 0.33 4.87
CA VAL A 52 3.15 -0.84 4.88
C VAL A 52 2.79 -1.26 3.46
N ALA A 53 2.39 -0.31 2.60
CA ALA A 53 2.05 -0.57 1.21
C ALA A 53 3.23 -1.19 0.45
N THR A 54 4.45 -0.74 0.70
CA THR A 54 5.66 -1.31 0.08
C THR A 54 5.88 -2.77 0.47
N ARG A 55 5.72 -3.09 1.77
CA ARG A 55 5.84 -4.48 2.25
C ARG A 55 4.76 -5.37 1.65
N GLU A 56 3.52 -4.90 1.62
CA GLU A 56 2.39 -5.64 1.06
C GLU A 56 2.58 -5.87 -0.44
N ALA A 57 3.02 -4.85 -1.18
CA ALA A 57 3.32 -4.96 -2.60
C ALA A 57 4.47 -5.95 -2.89
N MET A 58 5.51 -6.01 -2.04
CA MET A 58 6.57 -7.01 -2.17
C MET A 58 6.05 -8.44 -1.97
N VAL A 59 5.21 -8.67 -0.97
CA VAL A 59 4.59 -9.99 -0.75
C VAL A 59 3.73 -10.39 -1.95
N GLN A 60 2.93 -9.47 -2.49
CA GLN A 60 2.12 -9.74 -3.68
C GLN A 60 2.97 -9.96 -4.94
N LEU A 61 4.13 -9.31 -5.04
CA LEU A 61 5.08 -9.56 -6.12
C LEU A 61 5.61 -10.99 -6.09
N ASP A 62 5.96 -11.50 -4.91
CA ASP A 62 6.47 -12.86 -4.76
C ASP A 62 5.37 -13.92 -5.05
N LEU A 63 4.11 -13.63 -4.71
CA LEU A 63 2.97 -14.52 -4.98
C LEU A 63 2.50 -14.48 -6.43
N TYR A 64 2.43 -13.29 -7.04
CA TYR A 64 1.86 -13.05 -8.37
C TYR A 64 2.78 -12.23 -9.29
N PRO A 65 4.01 -12.70 -9.57
CA PRO A 65 5.02 -11.89 -10.25
C PRO A 65 4.63 -11.53 -11.70
N ALA A 66 3.92 -12.41 -12.42
CA ALA A 66 3.47 -12.13 -13.78
C ALA A 66 2.40 -11.01 -13.81
N LEU A 67 1.48 -11.02 -12.85
CA LEU A 67 0.43 -10.02 -12.76
C LEU A 67 1.03 -8.65 -12.45
N LEU A 68 1.91 -8.57 -11.45
CA LEU A 68 2.55 -7.31 -11.12
C LEU A 68 3.51 -6.83 -12.21
N GLN A 69 4.22 -7.74 -12.89
CA GLN A 69 5.02 -7.38 -14.07
C GLN A 69 4.15 -6.66 -15.11
N MET A 70 3.00 -7.24 -15.48
CA MET A 70 2.08 -6.65 -16.45
C MET A 70 1.63 -5.23 -16.06
N HIS A 71 1.19 -5.06 -14.81
CA HIS A 71 0.76 -3.73 -14.33
C HIS A 71 1.93 -2.74 -14.24
N ILE A 72 3.12 -3.16 -13.82
CA ILE A 72 4.31 -2.31 -13.74
C ILE A 72 4.73 -1.85 -15.14
N THR A 73 4.87 -2.77 -16.10
CA THR A 73 5.26 -2.40 -17.47
C THR A 73 4.21 -1.49 -18.11
N SER A 74 2.92 -1.73 -17.86
CA SER A 74 1.84 -0.89 -18.40
C SER A 74 1.80 0.52 -17.78
N ASN A 75 2.15 0.68 -16.50
CA ASN A 75 2.17 1.99 -15.84
C ASN A 75 3.44 2.79 -16.15
N PHE A 76 4.53 2.12 -16.52
CA PHE A 76 5.83 2.75 -16.79
C PHE A 76 6.38 2.40 -18.20
N PRO A 77 5.63 2.69 -19.29
CA PRO A 77 6.02 2.33 -20.66
C PRO A 77 7.33 3.00 -21.12
N TRP A 78 7.69 4.13 -20.53
CA TRP A 78 8.92 4.87 -20.85
C TRP A 78 10.18 4.31 -20.19
N VAL A 79 10.09 3.28 -19.36
CA VAL A 79 11.25 2.63 -18.71
C VAL A 79 11.62 1.37 -19.50
N PRO A 80 12.62 1.42 -20.40
CA PRO A 80 12.89 0.33 -21.35
C PRO A 80 13.37 -0.94 -20.64
N ASP A 81 14.11 -0.73 -19.55
CA ASP A 81 14.64 -1.81 -18.72
C ASP A 81 13.55 -2.67 -18.08
N LEU A 82 12.33 -2.16 -17.87
CA LEU A 82 11.26 -3.00 -17.30
C LEU A 82 10.68 -3.97 -18.34
N HIS A 83 10.60 -3.54 -19.60
CA HIS A 83 10.01 -4.33 -20.69
C HIS A 83 10.94 -5.45 -21.18
N SER A 84 12.25 -5.22 -21.11
CA SER A 84 13.26 -6.18 -21.57
C SER A 84 13.54 -7.30 -20.55
N ARG A 85 13.11 -7.14 -19.30
CA ARG A 85 13.41 -8.10 -18.22
C ARG A 85 12.41 -9.25 -18.21
N LYS A 86 12.96 -10.45 -18.00
CA LYS A 86 12.17 -11.67 -17.82
C LYS A 86 11.45 -11.67 -16.46
N ARG A 87 10.41 -12.49 -16.34
CA ARG A 87 9.60 -12.66 -15.13
C ARG A 87 10.43 -12.91 -13.87
N ASP A 88 11.50 -13.71 -13.97
CA ASP A 88 12.36 -14.07 -12.83
C ASP A 88 13.13 -12.88 -12.24
N TRP A 89 13.20 -11.76 -12.95
CA TRP A 89 13.78 -10.52 -12.43
C TRP A 89 12.83 -9.77 -11.49
N TYR A 90 11.52 -9.98 -11.63
CA TYR A 90 10.47 -9.34 -10.85
C TYR A 90 10.32 -10.01 -9.48
N THR A 91 11.29 -9.77 -8.60
CA THR A 91 11.34 -10.30 -7.24
C THR A 91 11.35 -9.18 -6.20
N ALA A 92 10.92 -9.48 -4.98
CA ALA A 92 10.99 -8.51 -3.88
C ALA A 92 12.42 -7.99 -3.64
N GLU A 93 13.45 -8.82 -3.87
CA GLU A 93 14.86 -8.42 -3.69
C GLU A 93 15.28 -7.36 -4.70
N THR A 94 14.94 -7.55 -5.98
CA THR A 94 15.24 -6.56 -7.04
C THR A 94 14.62 -5.20 -6.70
N PHE A 95 13.34 -5.19 -6.34
CA PHE A 95 12.60 -3.96 -6.08
C PHE A 95 12.98 -3.28 -4.76
N ARG A 96 13.64 -3.98 -3.84
CA ARG A 96 14.12 -3.42 -2.57
C ARG A 96 15.36 -2.53 -2.71
N ARG A 97 16.13 -2.70 -3.80
CA ARG A 97 17.43 -2.04 -4.01
C ARG A 97 17.36 -0.52 -4.15
N SER A 98 16.24 0.02 -4.64
CA SER A 98 16.09 1.47 -4.87
C SER A 98 14.70 1.94 -4.47
N TRP A 99 14.63 3.14 -3.89
CA TRP A 99 13.36 3.78 -3.55
C TRP A 99 12.49 4.05 -4.79
N VAL A 100 13.11 4.29 -5.95
CA VAL A 100 12.41 4.46 -7.24
C VAL A 100 11.73 3.16 -7.65
N MET A 101 12.41 2.03 -7.47
CA MET A 101 11.79 0.73 -7.75
C MET A 101 10.66 0.43 -6.78
N LYS A 102 10.86 0.68 -5.48
CA LYS A 102 9.79 0.54 -4.47
C LYS A 102 8.55 1.35 -4.85
N SER A 103 8.72 2.59 -5.29
CA SER A 103 7.57 3.44 -5.66
C SER A 103 6.86 2.92 -6.91
N MET A 104 7.61 2.48 -7.93
CA MET A 104 7.04 1.84 -9.12
C MET A 104 6.26 0.56 -8.77
N LEU A 105 6.80 -0.27 -7.86
CA LEU A 105 6.13 -1.46 -7.37
C LEU A 105 4.82 -1.13 -6.66
N VAL A 106 4.81 -0.13 -5.77
CA VAL A 106 3.59 0.30 -5.08
C VAL A 106 2.53 0.77 -6.08
N VAL A 107 2.93 1.52 -7.12
CA VAL A 107 1.99 1.95 -8.18
C VAL A 107 1.44 0.75 -8.96
N GLY A 108 2.31 -0.15 -9.41
CA GLY A 108 1.89 -1.36 -10.12
C GLY A 108 0.96 -2.25 -9.27
N TRP A 109 1.25 -2.39 -7.98
CA TRP A 109 0.43 -3.11 -7.03
C TRP A 109 -0.95 -2.46 -6.83
N LEU A 110 -1.01 -1.13 -6.65
CA LEU A 110 -2.28 -0.41 -6.54
C LEU A 110 -3.11 -0.52 -7.82
N SER A 111 -2.47 -0.50 -8.99
CA SER A 111 -3.14 -0.72 -10.28
C SER A 111 -3.67 -2.15 -10.42
N ALA A 112 -3.03 -3.12 -9.77
CA ALA A 112 -3.42 -4.53 -9.76
C ALA A 112 -4.46 -4.88 -8.68
N GLU A 113 -4.88 -3.94 -7.83
CA GLU A 113 -5.72 -4.21 -6.65
C GLU A 113 -7.03 -4.92 -7.01
N SER A 114 -7.68 -4.54 -8.11
CA SER A 114 -8.90 -5.20 -8.60
C SER A 114 -8.65 -6.65 -9.01
N SER A 115 -7.60 -6.88 -9.80
CA SER A 115 -7.21 -8.22 -10.28
C SER A 115 -6.82 -9.14 -9.12
N LEU A 116 -6.06 -8.62 -8.14
CA LEU A 116 -5.67 -9.36 -6.95
C LEU A 116 -6.87 -9.72 -6.06
N ARG A 117 -7.85 -8.80 -5.95
CA ARG A 117 -9.09 -9.06 -5.23
C ARG A 117 -9.90 -10.16 -5.91
N GLU A 118 -10.06 -10.11 -7.22
CA GLU A 118 -10.79 -11.14 -7.97
C GLU A 118 -10.15 -12.53 -7.84
N ILE A 119 -8.81 -12.61 -7.88
CA ILE A 119 -8.09 -13.88 -7.63
C ILE A 119 -8.39 -14.42 -6.23
N ARG A 120 -8.45 -13.53 -5.23
CA ARG A 120 -8.76 -13.92 -3.85
C ARG A 120 -10.19 -14.41 -3.70
N GLU A 121 -11.16 -13.69 -4.26
CA GLU A 121 -12.57 -14.05 -4.24
C GLU A 121 -12.82 -15.42 -4.90
N ARG A 122 -12.21 -15.68 -6.07
CA ARG A 122 -12.31 -16.99 -6.73
C ARG A 122 -11.69 -18.11 -5.90
N ARG A 123 -10.58 -17.84 -5.21
CA ARG A 123 -9.92 -18.83 -4.34
C ARG A 123 -10.77 -19.13 -3.12
N GLU A 124 -11.39 -18.12 -2.53
CA GLU A 124 -12.28 -18.27 -1.38
C GLU A 124 -13.55 -19.05 -1.75
N ALA A 125 -14.19 -18.72 -2.87
CA ALA A 125 -15.36 -19.46 -3.37
C ALA A 125 -15.06 -20.95 -3.55
N ARG A 126 -13.93 -21.28 -4.19
CA ARG A 126 -13.50 -22.67 -4.37
C ARG A 126 -13.28 -23.40 -3.04
N LEU A 127 -12.68 -22.73 -2.05
CA LEU A 127 -12.47 -23.35 -0.74
C LEU A 127 -13.81 -23.63 -0.05
N VAL A 128 -14.76 -22.70 -0.11
CA VAL A 128 -16.10 -22.89 0.46
C VAL A 128 -16.82 -24.07 -0.21
N GLU A 129 -16.75 -24.18 -1.54
CA GLU A 129 -17.31 -25.33 -2.28
C GLU A 129 -16.69 -26.66 -1.84
N GLU A 130 -15.36 -26.72 -1.69
CA GLU A 130 -14.64 -27.91 -1.21
C GLU A 130 -15.06 -28.29 0.22
N TYR A 131 -15.31 -27.31 1.10
CA TYR A 131 -15.80 -27.57 2.47
C TYR A 131 -17.25 -28.07 2.50
N VAL A 132 -18.15 -27.45 1.74
CA VAL A 132 -19.57 -27.87 1.69
C VAL A 132 -19.67 -29.29 1.14
N ALA A 133 -18.94 -29.62 0.07
CA ALA A 133 -18.92 -30.97 -0.47
C ALA A 133 -18.40 -32.02 0.54
N ALA A 134 -17.40 -31.65 1.36
CA ALA A 134 -16.88 -32.54 2.40
C ALA A 134 -17.85 -32.73 3.58
N GLU A 135 -18.69 -31.73 3.90
CA GLU A 135 -19.76 -31.87 4.89
C GLU A 135 -20.89 -32.77 4.37
N GLU A 136 -21.29 -32.61 3.10
CA GLU A 136 -22.33 -33.44 2.46
C GLU A 136 -21.93 -34.93 2.33
N GLU A 137 -20.64 -35.25 2.17
CA GLU A 137 -20.14 -36.64 2.17
C GLU A 137 -20.05 -37.28 3.58
N SER A 138 -20.19 -36.47 4.64
CA SER A 138 -20.08 -36.93 6.03
C SER A 138 -21.43 -37.21 6.72
N GLU A 139 -22.54 -36.90 6.05
CA GLU A 139 -23.92 -37.27 6.43
C GLU A 139 -24.38 -38.57 5.73
#